data_AF-A0A7C1Q7G2-F1
#
_entry.id   AF-A0A7C1Q7G2-F1
#
_cell.length_a   1.000
_cell.length_b   1.000
_cell.length_c   1.000
_cell.angle_alpha   90.00
_cell.angle_beta   90.00
_cell.angle_gamma   90.00
#
_symmetry.space_group_name_H-M   'P 1'
#
loop_
_entity.id
_entity.type
_entity.pdbx_description
1 polymer ?
#
loop_
_entity_poly.entity_id
_entity_poly.type
_entity_poly.pdbx_seq_one_letter_code
_entity_poly.pdbx_strand_id
1 'polypeptide(L)'
;MRKLFGVLVFVSLICFVVQTSFAKDVDAKPFSEHSAAGKTGLITASVISSAVYFPFKATYAILGGITSGLTYSVTLAKEAETANRIAVKSFTGDWYIHPNILTGDEELNFSGPDDVFP
;
A
#
# COMPACT_ATOMS: atom_id res chain seq x y z
N MET A 1 -31.44 16.20 0.90
CA MET A 1 -30.16 16.33 1.65
C MET A 1 -30.21 15.69 3.04
N ARG A 2 -31.18 15.99 3.91
CA ARG A 2 -31.28 15.41 5.28
C ARG A 2 -31.32 13.86 5.34
N LYS A 3 -32.01 13.20 4.41
CA LYS A 3 -32.08 11.73 4.34
C LYS A 3 -30.77 11.10 3.85
N LEU A 4 -30.06 11.77 2.94
CA LEU A 4 -28.75 11.33 2.43
C LEU A 4 -27.69 11.39 3.53
N PHE A 5 -27.73 12.47 4.33
CA PHE A 5 -26.86 12.66 5.48
C PHE A 5 -27.07 11.59 6.56
N GLY A 6 -28.32 11.26 6.88
CA GLY A 6 -28.64 10.19 7.84
C GLY A 6 -28.15 8.81 7.38
N VAL A 7 -28.25 8.50 6.09
CA VAL A 7 -27.73 7.24 5.51
C VAL A 7 -26.20 7.20 5.58
N LEU A 8 -25.52 8.29 5.22
CA LEU A 8 -24.05 8.37 5.29
C LEU A 8 -23.52 8.17 6.71
N VAL A 9 -24.15 8.81 7.71
CA VAL A 9 -23.77 8.65 9.12
C VAL A 9 -24.01 7.20 9.59
N PHE A 10 -25.14 6.60 9.20
CA PHE A 10 -25.45 5.22 9.57
C PHE A 10 -24.48 4.21 8.94
N VAL A 11 -24.11 4.40 7.66
CA VAL A 11 -23.10 3.58 6.98
C VAL A 11 -21.73 3.74 7.65
N SER A 12 -21.33 4.98 7.97
CA SER A 12 -20.07 5.24 8.68
C SER A 12 -20.04 4.58 10.06
N LEU A 13 -21.15 4.59 10.81
CA LEU A 13 -21.28 3.94 12.10
C LEU A 13 -21.16 2.41 11.99
N ILE A 14 -21.79 1.81 10.98
CA ILE A 14 -21.67 0.37 10.69
C ILE A 14 -20.22 0.02 10.36
N CYS A 15 -19.55 0.80 9.51
CA CYS A 15 -18.14 0.60 9.20
C CYS A 15 -17.27 0.65 10.47
N PHE A 16 -17.52 1.60 11.37
CA PHE A 16 -16.81 1.73 12.64
C PHE A 16 -17.02 0.52 13.57
N VAL A 17 -18.26 0.04 13.70
CA VAL A 17 -18.58 -1.15 14.53
C VAL A 17 -17.94 -2.42 13.95
N VAL A 18 -17.96 -2.58 12.62
CA VAL A 18 -17.31 -3.71 11.93
C VAL A 18 -15.79 -3.72 12.20
N GLN A 19 -15.13 -2.56 12.19
CA GLN A 19 -13.70 -2.43 12.49
C GLN A 19 -13.33 -2.92 13.90
N THR A 20 -14.16 -2.62 14.93
CA THR A 20 -13.89 -3.03 16.31
C THR A 20 -14.03 -4.53 16.56
N SER A 21 -14.79 -5.24 15.72
CA SER A 21 -15.05 -6.68 15.89
C SER A 21 -13.92 -7.57 15.35
N PHE A 22 -12.99 -7.02 14.56
CA PHE A 22 -11.82 -7.73 14.06
C PHE A 22 -10.59 -7.60 14.96
N ALA A 23 -10.70 -6.94 16.12
CA ALA A 23 -9.67 -6.92 17.14
C ALA A 23 -9.63 -8.26 17.90
N LYS A 24 -9.26 -9.34 17.21
CA LYS A 24 -8.65 -10.50 17.87
C LYS A 24 -7.17 -10.20 18.01
N ASP A 25 -6.58 -10.55 19.15
CA ASP A 25 -5.13 -10.50 19.38
C ASP A 25 -4.39 -10.97 18.13
N VAL A 26 -3.78 -10.03 17.42
CA VAL A 26 -2.90 -10.32 16.28
C VAL A 26 -1.58 -10.74 16.90
N ASP A 27 -1.48 -12.02 17.22
CA ASP A 27 -0.18 -12.65 17.38
C ASP A 27 0.46 -12.62 15.98
N ALA A 28 1.50 -11.80 15.79
CA ALA A 28 2.16 -11.56 14.51
C ALA A 28 2.94 -12.80 14.09
N LYS A 29 2.21 -13.85 13.69
CA LYS A 29 2.79 -15.08 13.18
C LYS A 29 3.08 -14.93 11.71
N PRO A 30 4.21 -15.48 11.23
CA PRO A 30 4.45 -15.60 9.80
C PRO A 30 3.32 -16.37 9.12
N PHE A 31 2.98 -16.03 7.88
CA PHE A 31 1.98 -16.73 7.06
C PHE A 31 2.21 -18.25 7.01
N SER A 32 3.48 -18.68 7.10
CA SER A 32 3.88 -20.09 7.10
C SER A 32 3.25 -20.88 8.25
N GLU A 33 2.98 -20.26 9.40
CA GLU A 33 2.51 -20.90 10.63
C GLU A 33 0.98 -20.99 10.76
N HIS A 34 0.23 -20.35 9.86
CA HIS A 34 -1.23 -20.42 9.88
C HIS A 34 -1.76 -21.78 9.41
N SER A 35 -2.90 -22.21 9.96
CA SER A 35 -3.63 -23.40 9.50
C SER A 35 -4.08 -23.25 8.03
N ALA A 36 -4.43 -24.36 7.37
CA ALA A 36 -4.87 -24.33 5.97
C ALA A 36 -6.03 -23.33 5.72
N ALA A 37 -7.04 -23.31 6.60
CA ALA A 37 -8.14 -22.36 6.53
C ALA A 37 -7.67 -20.90 6.73
N GLY A 38 -6.75 -20.67 7.67
CA GLY A 38 -6.14 -19.36 7.90
C GLY A 38 -5.36 -18.85 6.68
N LYS A 39 -4.57 -19.72 6.05
CA LYS A 39 -3.83 -19.39 4.82
C LYS A 39 -4.76 -18.99 3.68
N THR A 40 -5.85 -19.73 3.47
CA THR A 40 -6.85 -19.37 2.45
C THR A 40 -7.43 -17.98 2.70
N GLY A 41 -7.83 -17.68 3.95
CA GLY A 41 -8.33 -16.36 4.31
C GLY A 41 -7.32 -15.23 4.05
N LEU A 42 -6.06 -15.44 4.42
CA LEU A 42 -4.98 -14.48 4.20
C LEU A 42 -4.66 -14.27 2.72
N ILE A 43 -4.67 -15.33 1.90
CA ILE A 43 -4.49 -15.22 0.44
C ILE A 43 -5.65 -14.41 -0.17
N THR A 44 -6.90 -14.71 0.20
CA THR A 44 -8.06 -13.97 -0.31
C THR A 44 -7.97 -12.50 0.10
N ALA A 45 -7.64 -12.21 1.36
CA ALA A 45 -7.45 -10.85 1.84
C ALA A 45 -6.29 -10.13 1.13
N SER A 46 -5.19 -10.84 0.86
CA SER A 46 -4.02 -10.33 0.11
C SER A 46 -4.41 -9.92 -1.31
N VAL A 47 -5.15 -10.77 -2.04
CA VAL A 47 -5.60 -10.47 -3.40
C VAL A 47 -6.54 -9.27 -3.43
N ILE A 48 -7.54 -9.24 -2.55
CA ILE A 48 -8.52 -8.14 -2.48
C ILE A 48 -7.80 -6.82 -2.12
N SER A 49 -6.95 -6.85 -1.09
CA SER A 49 -6.20 -5.67 -0.66
C SER A 49 -5.25 -5.19 -1.75
N SER A 50 -4.58 -6.11 -2.46
CA SER A 50 -3.70 -5.77 -3.59
C SER A 50 -4.46 -5.14 -4.74
N ALA A 51 -5.66 -5.63 -5.07
CA ALA A 51 -6.48 -5.06 -6.14
C ALA A 51 -6.91 -3.61 -5.83
N VAL A 52 -7.18 -3.30 -4.56
CA VAL A 52 -7.50 -1.94 -4.12
C VAL A 52 -6.24 -1.08 -4.04
N TYR A 53 -5.13 -1.62 -3.54
CA TYR A 53 -3.85 -0.93 -3.36
C TYR A 53 -3.17 -0.54 -4.67
N PHE A 54 -3.17 -1.45 -5.66
CA PHE A 54 -2.41 -1.33 -6.89
C PHE A 54 -2.70 -0.03 -7.67
N PRO A 55 -3.96 0.42 -7.87
CA PRO A 55 -4.23 1.70 -8.53
C PRO A 55 -3.58 2.90 -7.85
N PHE A 56 -3.50 2.93 -6.52
CA PHE A 56 -2.85 4.01 -5.77
C PHE A 56 -1.33 3.97 -5.98
N LYS A 57 -0.73 2.78 -5.87
CA LYS A 57 0.70 2.57 -6.11
C LYS A 57 1.10 2.92 -7.55
N ALA A 58 0.29 2.51 -8.53
CA ALA A 58 0.49 2.84 -9.94
C ALA A 58 0.40 4.36 -10.18
N THR A 59 -0.59 5.04 -9.58
CA THR A 59 -0.72 6.49 -9.67
C THR A 59 0.51 7.20 -9.09
N TYR A 60 0.98 6.76 -7.93
CA TYR A 60 2.18 7.28 -7.31
C TYR A 60 3.43 7.07 -8.19
N ALA A 61 3.59 5.88 -8.77
CA ALA A 61 4.69 5.59 -9.69
C ALA A 61 4.65 6.48 -10.96
N ILE A 62 3.47 6.70 -11.55
CA ILE A 62 3.30 7.57 -12.72
C ILE A 62 3.68 9.01 -12.38
N LEU A 63 3.15 9.56 -11.28
CA LEU A 63 3.47 10.92 -10.83
C LEU A 63 4.96 11.07 -10.53
N GLY A 64 5.56 10.06 -9.89
CA GLY A 64 6.98 10.00 -9.63
C GLY A 64 7.82 9.98 -10.91
N GLY A 65 7.44 9.20 -11.91
CA GLY A 65 8.11 9.16 -13.22
C GLY A 65 8.04 10.51 -13.95
N ILE A 66 6.89 11.17 -13.94
CA ILE A 66 6.73 12.53 -14.49
C ILE A 66 7.65 13.51 -13.75
N THR A 67 7.64 13.49 -12.41
CA THR A 67 8.43 14.39 -11.57
C THR A 67 9.93 14.16 -11.77
N SER A 68 10.36 12.89 -11.86
CA SER A 68 11.73 12.50 -12.17
C SER A 68 12.17 13.01 -13.55
N GLY A 69 11.36 12.79 -14.59
CA GLY A 69 11.66 13.26 -15.94
C GLY A 69 11.71 14.79 -16.06
N LEU A 70 10.82 15.49 -15.38
CA LEU A 70 10.85 16.96 -15.28
C LEU A 70 12.12 17.44 -14.56
N THR A 71 12.49 16.80 -13.45
CA THR A 71 13.72 17.15 -12.71
C THR A 71 14.94 16.96 -13.60
N TYR A 72 15.05 15.83 -14.31
CA TYR A 72 16.16 15.56 -15.21
C TYR A 72 16.24 16.57 -16.36
N SER A 73 15.10 16.86 -17.01
CA SER A 73 15.05 17.74 -18.18
C SER A 73 15.24 19.22 -17.84
N VAL A 74 14.54 19.75 -16.83
CA VAL A 74 14.62 21.16 -16.42
C VAL A 74 16.00 21.53 -15.90
N THR A 75 16.67 20.60 -15.22
CA THR A 75 18.03 20.82 -14.70
C THR A 75 19.14 20.56 -15.72
N LEU A 76 18.78 20.20 -16.96
CA LEU A 76 19.71 19.83 -18.03
C LEU A 76 20.69 18.73 -17.55
N ALA A 77 20.14 17.69 -16.92
CA ALA A 77 20.86 16.56 -16.33
C ALA A 77 21.81 16.89 -15.16
N LYS A 78 21.90 18.15 -14.70
CA LYS A 78 22.75 18.50 -13.54
C LYS A 78 22.28 17.82 -12.26
N GLU A 79 20.97 17.59 -12.12
CA GLU A 79 20.37 16.91 -10.96
C GLU A 79 19.92 15.48 -11.30
N ALA A 80 20.70 14.76 -12.12
CA ALA A 80 20.38 13.40 -12.54
C ALA A 80 20.23 12.42 -11.36
N GLU A 81 21.04 12.59 -10.31
CA GLU A 81 20.96 11.77 -9.09
C GLU A 81 19.63 12.00 -8.36
N THR A 82 19.21 13.25 -8.22
CA THR A 82 17.90 13.60 -7.62
C THR A 82 16.75 13.04 -8.46
N ALA A 83 16.81 13.17 -9.79
CA ALA A 83 15.82 12.56 -10.68
C ALA A 83 15.76 11.03 -10.51
N ASN A 84 16.91 10.36 -10.41
CA ASN A 84 16.98 8.91 -10.18
C ASN A 84 16.38 8.52 -8.83
N ARG A 85 16.73 9.23 -7.75
CA ARG A 85 16.16 9.00 -6.41
C ARG A 85 14.64 9.08 -6.41
N ILE A 86 14.06 10.06 -7.11
CA ILE A 86 12.60 10.17 -7.27
C ILE A 86 12.05 8.94 -8.00
N ALA A 87 12.70 8.49 -9.07
CA ALA A 87 12.26 7.31 -9.82
C ALA A 87 12.33 6.03 -8.96
N VAL A 88 13.46 5.77 -8.29
CA VAL A 88 13.64 4.60 -7.41
C VAL A 88 12.59 4.59 -6.31
N LYS A 89 12.40 5.71 -5.59
CA LYS A 89 11.37 5.86 -4.56
C LYS A 89 9.96 5.56 -5.06
N SER A 90 9.67 5.87 -6.33
CA SER A 90 8.32 5.79 -6.88
C SER A 90 8.02 4.40 -7.47
N PHE A 91 8.95 3.84 -8.23
CA PHE A 91 8.79 2.57 -8.96
C PHE A 91 9.17 1.33 -8.15
N THR A 92 9.92 1.46 -7.06
CA THR A 92 10.28 0.33 -6.18
C THR A 92 9.45 0.32 -4.90
N GLY A 93 9.71 -0.64 -4.01
CA GLY A 93 8.83 -0.99 -2.89
C GLY A 93 7.81 -2.07 -3.28
N ASP A 94 6.83 -2.30 -2.42
CA ASP A 94 5.85 -3.37 -2.58
C ASP A 94 4.76 -3.02 -3.59
N TRP A 95 4.59 -3.86 -4.60
CA TRP A 95 3.57 -3.72 -5.65
C TRP A 95 2.28 -4.50 -5.39
N TYR A 96 2.31 -5.37 -4.39
CA TYR A 96 1.15 -6.13 -3.93
C TYR A 96 1.27 -6.34 -2.42
N ILE A 97 0.15 -6.64 -1.78
CA ILE A 97 0.09 -6.86 -0.34
C ILE A 97 0.33 -8.34 -0.05
N HIS A 98 1.55 -8.69 0.35
CA HIS A 98 1.89 -10.07 0.73
C HIS A 98 1.14 -10.51 2.01
N PRO A 99 0.77 -11.79 2.18
CA PRO A 99 0.10 -12.25 3.39
C PRO A 99 0.83 -11.93 4.70
N ASN A 100 2.16 -11.92 4.73
CA ASN A 100 2.94 -11.54 5.93
C ASN A 100 2.71 -10.08 6.34
N ILE A 101 2.41 -9.20 5.39
CA ILE A 101 2.04 -7.80 5.68
C ILE A 101 0.70 -7.73 6.40
N LEU A 102 -0.24 -8.63 6.06
CA LEU A 102 -1.55 -8.71 6.71
C LEU A 102 -1.49 -9.34 8.10
N THR A 103 -0.48 -10.17 8.37
CA THR A 103 -0.25 -10.74 9.71
C THR A 103 0.61 -9.83 10.60
N GLY A 104 1.21 -8.77 10.05
CA GLY A 104 2.11 -7.88 10.77
C GLY A 104 3.53 -8.43 10.95
N ASP A 105 3.86 -9.55 10.28
CA ASP A 105 5.20 -10.15 10.24
C ASP A 105 6.17 -9.34 9.35
N GLU A 106 5.63 -8.72 8.29
CA GLU A 106 6.36 -7.81 7.40
C GLU A 106 5.72 -6.42 7.38
N GLU A 107 6.54 -5.38 7.26
CA GLU A 107 6.05 -4.01 7.05
C GLU A 107 5.73 -3.75 5.57
N LEU A 108 4.69 -2.96 5.31
CA LEU A 108 4.37 -2.51 3.95
C LEU A 108 5.29 -1.36 3.53
N ASN A 109 6.12 -1.59 2.52
CA ASN A 109 7.00 -0.57 1.95
C ASN A 109 6.35 0.08 0.73
N PHE A 110 5.56 1.13 0.96
CA PHE A 110 4.89 1.84 -0.15
C PHE A 110 5.87 2.53 -1.10
N SER A 111 6.97 3.08 -0.60
CA SER A 111 8.01 3.71 -1.42
C SER A 111 9.28 2.87 -1.42
N GLY A 112 10.07 3.05 -2.47
CA GLY A 112 11.42 2.52 -2.53
C GLY A 112 12.31 2.99 -1.38
N PRO A 113 13.38 2.21 -1.09
CA PRO A 113 14.36 2.54 -0.06
C PRO A 113 15.13 3.84 -0.38
N ASP A 114 15.72 4.44 0.66
CA ASP A 114 16.49 5.70 0.58
C ASP A 114 17.93 5.52 0.09
N ASP A 115 18.47 4.31 0.15
CA ASP A 115 19.90 4.00 0.05
C ASP A 115 20.31 3.24 -1.22
N VAL A 116 19.37 2.98 -2.14
CA VAL A 116 19.67 2.30 -3.40
C VAL A 116 20.20 3.32 -4.42
N PHE A 117 21.53 3.44 -4.46
CA PHE A 117 22.30 4.17 -5.48
C PHE A 117 23.13 3.17 -6.32
N PRO A 118 23.13 3.25 -7.66
CA PRO A 118 24.17 2.65 -8.48
C PRO A 118 25.50 3.41 -8.39
#